data_AF-A0A564Z788-F1
#
_entry.id   AF-A0A564Z788-F1
#
_cell.length_a   1.000
_cell.length_b   1.000
_cell.length_c   1.000
_cell.angle_alpha   90.00
_cell.angle_beta   90.00
_cell.angle_gamma   90.00
#
_symmetry.space_group_name_H-M   'P 1'
#
loop_
_entity.id
_entity.type
_entity.pdbx_description
1 polymer ?
#
loop_
_entity_poly.entity_id
_entity_poly.type
_entity_poly.pdbx_seq_one_letter_code
_entity_poly.pdbx_strand_id
1 'polypeptide(L)'
;MEAILGAEGRRDNSHWLIVYLRGSTTALLFPPRKTWCLSHSRFTACLEWLEEVGVSQILIAVPRGDSESFKSFLFLGFSRLSDEVVDDQFPRLCNGYVILVTNLSELGCDAQ
;
A
#
# COMPACT_ATOMS: atom_id res chain seq x y z
N MET A 1 5.11 -15.36 -3.20
CA MET A 1 3.91 -14.89 -2.47
C MET A 1 3.88 -15.40 -1.02
N GLU A 2 4.15 -16.69 -0.77
CA GLU A 2 4.19 -17.26 0.59
C GLU A 2 5.13 -16.55 1.56
N ALA A 3 6.32 -16.14 1.11
CA ALA A 3 7.25 -15.39 1.96
C ALA A 3 6.70 -14.02 2.39
N ILE A 4 5.94 -13.34 1.51
CA ILE A 4 5.31 -12.04 1.79
C ILE A 4 4.18 -12.22 2.79
N LEU A 5 3.29 -13.20 2.55
CA LEU A 5 2.19 -13.50 3.46
C LEU A 5 2.68 -14.02 4.81
N GLY A 6 3.76 -14.79 4.83
CA GLY A 6 4.43 -15.24 6.05
C GLY A 6 5.07 -14.10 6.83
N ALA A 7 5.72 -13.15 6.15
CA ALA A 7 6.24 -11.93 6.77
C ALA A 7 5.10 -11.07 7.34
N GLU A 8 4.03 -10.88 6.56
CA GLU A 8 2.85 -10.13 6.99
C GLU A 8 2.14 -10.80 8.18
N GLY A 9 2.07 -12.12 8.22
CA GLY A 9 1.49 -12.87 9.33
C GLY A 9 2.31 -12.81 10.63
N ARG A 10 3.62 -12.60 10.55
CA ARG A 10 4.54 -12.54 11.70
C ARG A 10 4.90 -11.12 12.13
N ARG A 11 4.55 -10.12 11.34
CA ARG A 11 4.89 -8.72 11.57
C ARG A 11 4.19 -8.20 12.83
N ASP A 12 4.89 -7.34 13.57
CA ASP A 12 4.28 -6.55 14.63
C ASP A 12 3.17 -5.65 14.07
N ASN A 13 2.04 -5.60 14.78
CA ASN A 13 0.85 -4.89 14.31
C ASN A 13 1.01 -3.36 14.18
N SER A 14 2.13 -2.79 14.64
CA SER A 14 2.44 -1.36 14.58
C SER A 14 3.40 -0.95 13.46
N HIS A 15 4.01 -1.90 12.76
CA HIS A 15 4.97 -1.62 11.69
C HIS A 15 4.31 -1.59 10.32
N TRP A 16 4.95 -0.97 9.34
CA TRP A 16 4.65 -1.12 7.90
C TRP A 16 5.41 -2.30 7.32
N LEU A 17 4.80 -3.01 6.36
CA LEU A 17 5.50 -3.98 5.51
C LEU A 17 5.59 -3.36 4.13
N ILE A 18 6.81 -3.18 3.66
CA ILE A 18 7.07 -2.66 2.32
C ILE A 18 7.72 -3.79 1.53
N VAL A 19 7.05 -4.20 0.47
CA VAL A 19 7.57 -5.15 -0.50
C VAL A 19 7.97 -4.38 -1.74
N TYR A 20 9.28 -4.24 -1.92
CA TYR A 20 9.87 -3.61 -3.09
C TYR A 20 10.56 -4.66 -3.96
N LEU A 21 10.23 -4.67 -5.24
CA LEU A 21 10.91 -5.50 -6.23
C LEU A 21 12.08 -4.70 -6.83
N ARG A 22 13.30 -5.18 -6.59
CA ARG A 22 14.51 -4.54 -7.13
C ARG A 22 14.44 -4.44 -8.65
N GLY A 23 14.60 -3.22 -9.18
CA GLY A 23 14.52 -2.94 -10.62
C GLY A 23 13.10 -2.69 -11.12
N SER A 24 12.10 -2.68 -10.24
CA SER A 24 10.75 -2.19 -10.50
C SER A 24 10.60 -0.76 -9.97
N THR A 25 9.63 -0.03 -10.52
CA THR A 25 9.17 1.26 -10.01
C THR A 25 7.91 1.11 -9.14
N THR A 26 7.52 -0.13 -8.79
CA THR A 26 6.31 -0.42 -8.02
C THR A 26 6.65 -1.00 -6.65
N ALA A 27 5.99 -0.49 -5.61
CA ALA A 27 6.05 -1.04 -4.25
C ALA A 27 4.66 -1.49 -3.78
N LEU A 28 4.61 -2.58 -3.02
CA LEU A 28 3.39 -3.04 -2.33
C LEU A 28 3.54 -2.83 -0.82
N LEU A 29 2.60 -2.09 -0.25
CA LEU A 29 2.60 -1.72 1.16
C LEU A 29 1.45 -2.42 1.89
N PHE A 30 1.73 -2.89 3.10
CA PHE A 30 0.72 -3.32 4.06
C PHE A 30 0.69 -2.33 5.23
N PRO A 31 -0.43 -1.66 5.49
CA PRO A 31 -0.54 -0.76 6.62
C PRO A 31 -0.47 -1.54 7.94
N PRO A 32 -0.15 -0.87 9.07
CA PRO A 32 -0.22 -1.48 10.39
C PRO A 32 -1.65 -1.89 10.74
N ARG A 33 -1.81 -2.99 11.48
CA ARG A 33 -3.12 -3.56 11.83
C ARG A 33 -3.79 -2.92 13.04
N LYS A 34 -3.01 -2.26 13.90
CA LYS A 34 -3.48 -1.78 15.22
C LYS A 34 -3.45 -0.25 15.39
N THR A 35 -3.33 0.51 14.31
CA THR A 35 -3.25 1.98 14.44
C THR A 35 -4.18 2.68 13.46
N TRP A 36 -5.30 3.17 14.02
CA TRP A 36 -6.19 4.18 13.45
C TRP A 36 -5.53 5.52 13.13
N CYS A 37 -4.25 5.66 13.42
CA CYS A 37 -3.45 6.80 12.98
C CYS A 37 -2.32 6.26 12.12
N LEU A 38 -2.57 6.19 10.80
CA LEU A 38 -1.61 6.74 9.86
C LEU A 38 -1.22 8.11 10.43
N SER A 39 -0.17 8.19 11.27
CA SER A 39 0.37 9.50 11.57
C SER A 39 0.81 10.03 10.22
N HIS A 40 0.09 11.02 9.68
CA HIS A 40 0.29 11.52 8.32
C HIS A 40 1.78 11.72 8.04
N SER A 41 2.53 12.23 9.03
CA SER A 41 3.99 12.38 8.97
C SER A 41 4.78 11.11 8.66
N ARG A 42 4.48 9.96 9.29
CA ARG A 42 5.18 8.69 9.02
C ARG A 42 4.80 8.10 7.67
N PHE A 43 3.55 8.28 7.25
CA PHE A 43 3.12 7.84 5.93
C PHE A 43 3.78 8.67 4.84
N THR A 44 3.74 9.99 4.96
CA THR A 44 4.44 10.93 4.07
C THR A 44 5.93 10.63 3.98
N ALA A 45 6.63 10.49 5.11
CA ALA A 45 8.06 10.14 5.11
C ALA A 45 8.35 8.78 4.43
N CYS A 46 7.43 7.82 4.52
CA CYS A 46 7.54 6.55 3.81
C CYS A 46 7.38 6.75 2.30
N LEU A 47 6.42 7.58 1.86
CA LEU A 47 6.22 7.90 0.45
C LEU A 47 7.43 8.64 -0.14
N GLU A 48 7.94 9.65 0.57
CA GLU A 48 9.14 10.41 0.18
C GLU A 48 10.34 9.48 0.01
N TRP A 49 10.59 8.60 0.98
CA TRP A 49 11.68 7.63 0.89
C TRP A 49 11.51 6.66 -0.31
N LEU A 50 10.28 6.23 -0.60
CA LEU A 50 9.99 5.38 -1.76
C LEU A 50 10.27 6.11 -3.08
N GLU A 51 9.90 7.39 -3.15
CA GLU A 51 10.19 8.24 -4.30
C GLU A 51 11.70 8.41 -4.52
N GLU A 52 12.47 8.66 -3.46
CA GLU A 52 13.94 8.79 -3.52
C GLU A 52 14.63 7.53 -4.07
N VAL A 53 14.09 6.34 -3.79
CA VAL A 53 14.63 5.08 -4.33
C VAL A 53 14.09 4.70 -5.71
N GLY A 54 13.34 5.60 -6.36
CA GLY A 54 12.86 5.46 -7.73
C GLY A 54 11.56 4.67 -7.87
N VAL A 55 10.79 4.51 -6.80
CA VAL A 55 9.41 4.02 -6.89
C VAL A 55 8.54 5.16 -7.43
N SER A 56 7.72 4.86 -8.43
CA SER A 56 6.75 5.80 -8.99
C SER A 56 5.31 5.33 -8.82
N GLN A 57 5.09 4.05 -8.49
CA GLN A 57 3.77 3.47 -8.30
C GLN A 57 3.68 2.74 -6.97
N ILE A 58 2.58 2.96 -6.26
CA ILE A 58 2.34 2.36 -4.95
C ILE A 58 1.05 1.56 -5.01
N LEU A 59 1.15 0.32 -4.56
CA LEU A 59 0.04 -0.55 -4.25
C LEU A 59 -0.12 -0.62 -2.73
N ILE A 60 -1.33 -0.48 -2.21
CA ILE A 60 -1.64 -0.66 -0.79
C ILE A 60 -2.63 -1.82 -0.65
N ALA A 61 -2.25 -2.82 0.15
CA ALA A 61 -3.13 -3.93 0.52
C ALA A 61 -3.89 -3.60 1.80
N VAL A 62 -5.16 -3.18 1.66
CA VAL A 62 -6.04 -2.87 2.80
C VAL A 62 -6.84 -4.11 3.19
N PRO A 63 -6.86 -4.55 4.46
CA PRO A 63 -7.66 -5.70 4.86
C PRO A 63 -9.14 -5.56 4.49
N ARG A 64 -9.75 -6.62 3.93
CA ARG A 64 -11.20 -6.63 3.67
C ARG A 64 -11.95 -6.45 5.01
N GLY A 65 -12.82 -5.46 5.07
CA GLY A 65 -13.56 -5.08 6.28
C GLY A 65 -13.03 -3.83 6.98
N ASP A 66 -11.81 -3.37 6.66
CA ASP A 66 -11.28 -2.10 7.16
C ASP A 66 -11.77 -0.93 6.28
N SER A 67 -13.03 -0.55 6.50
CA SER A 67 -13.69 0.51 5.71
C SER A 67 -13.13 1.90 5.97
N GLU A 68 -12.51 2.14 7.14
CA GLU A 68 -11.95 3.44 7.50
C GLU A 68 -10.65 3.66 6.75
N SER A 69 -9.69 2.73 6.85
CA SER A 69 -8.44 2.81 6.09
C SER A 69 -8.69 2.89 4.59
N PHE A 70 -9.64 2.09 4.09
CA PHE A 70 -10.03 2.13 2.67
C PHE A 70 -10.47 3.55 2.26
N LYS A 71 -11.40 4.18 2.99
CA LYS A 71 -11.85 5.54 2.71
C LYS A 71 -10.72 6.56 2.82
N SER A 72 -9.88 6.47 3.86
CA SER A 72 -8.74 7.37 4.05
C SER A 72 -7.80 7.34 2.85
N PHE A 73 -7.46 6.16 2.32
CA PHE A 73 -6.61 6.08 1.14
C PHE A 73 -7.31 6.58 -0.13
N LEU A 74 -8.63 6.37 -0.29
CA LEU A 74 -9.36 6.99 -1.40
C LEU A 74 -9.31 8.53 -1.33
N PHE A 75 -9.43 9.12 -0.14
CA PHE A 75 -9.27 10.57 0.04
C PHE A 75 -7.86 11.06 -0.26
N LEU A 76 -6.85 10.22 -0.08
CA LEU A 76 -5.46 10.50 -0.44
C LEU A 76 -5.17 10.30 -1.94
N GLY A 77 -6.19 10.07 -2.77
CA GLY A 77 -6.03 9.94 -4.22
C GLY A 77 -5.69 8.53 -4.69
N PHE A 78 -5.80 7.51 -3.83
CA PHE A 78 -5.68 6.13 -4.28
C PHE A 78 -6.96 5.68 -5.00
N SER A 79 -6.78 4.83 -6.01
CA SER A 79 -7.85 4.19 -6.75
C SER A 79 -7.91 2.70 -6.46
N ARG A 80 -9.12 2.12 -6.41
CA ARG A 80 -9.28 0.67 -6.22
C ARG A 80 -8.96 -0.07 -7.53
N LEU A 81 -8.13 -1.11 -7.44
CA LEU A 81 -7.95 -2.08 -8.53
C LEU A 81 -9.14 -3.06 -8.57
N SER A 82 -9.50 -3.50 -9.78
CA SER A 82 -10.55 -4.51 -9.93
C SER A 82 -10.11 -5.86 -9.37
N ASP A 83 -11.04 -6.58 -8.75
CA ASP A 83 -10.75 -7.88 -8.14
C ASP A 83 -10.23 -8.88 -9.18
N GLU A 84 -10.70 -8.81 -10.44
CA GLU A 84 -10.20 -9.61 -11.57
C GLU A 84 -8.70 -9.39 -11.84
N VAL A 85 -8.26 -8.13 -11.90
CA VAL A 85 -6.83 -7.79 -12.12
C VAL A 85 -5.99 -8.25 -10.95
N VAL A 86 -6.50 -8.12 -9.72
CA VAL A 86 -5.79 -8.58 -8.53
C VAL A 86 -5.76 -10.12 -8.49
N ASP A 87 -6.80 -10.82 -8.93
CA ASP A 87 -6.82 -12.28 -8.98
C ASP A 87 -5.78 -12.81 -9.97
N ASP A 88 -5.66 -12.17 -11.14
CA ASP A 88 -4.68 -12.54 -12.15
C ASP A 88 -3.23 -12.29 -11.71
N GLN A 89 -2.98 -11.15 -11.06
CA GLN A 89 -1.61 -10.72 -10.72
C GLN A 89 -1.18 -11.11 -9.29
N PHE A 90 -2.14 -11.21 -8.37
CA PHE A 90 -1.94 -11.44 -6.94
C PHE A 90 -2.95 -12.44 -6.33
N PRO A 91 -3.05 -13.68 -6.87
CA PRO A 91 -4.13 -14.61 -6.57
C PRO A 91 -4.30 -14.98 -5.08
N ARG A 92 -3.25 -14.86 -4.25
CA ARG A 92 -3.33 -15.14 -2.80
C ARG A 92 -3.66 -13.93 -1.93
N LEU A 93 -3.60 -12.71 -2.49
CA LEU A 93 -3.93 -11.48 -1.76
C LEU A 93 -5.42 -11.15 -1.85
N CYS A 94 -6.10 -11.54 -2.93
CA CYS A 94 -7.51 -11.23 -3.17
C CYS A 94 -8.48 -11.61 -2.07
N ASN A 95 -8.25 -12.74 -1.39
CA ASN A 95 -9.17 -13.24 -0.38
C ASN A 95 -9.14 -12.44 0.93
N GLY A 96 -8.03 -11.76 1.22
CA GLY A 96 -7.84 -11.04 2.49
C GLY A 96 -7.82 -9.52 2.36
N TYR A 97 -7.55 -8.99 1.16
CA TYR A 97 -7.25 -7.59 0.96
C TYR A 97 -7.98 -7.00 -0.25
N VAL A 98 -8.27 -5.70 -0.15
CA VAL A 98 -8.58 -4.84 -1.29
C VAL A 98 -7.29 -4.11 -1.65
N ILE A 99 -6.93 -4.13 -2.95
CA ILE A 99 -5.73 -3.44 -3.41
C ILE A 99 -6.09 -2.07 -3.96
N LEU A 100 -5.39 -1.07 -3.46
CA LEU A 100 -5.45 0.31 -3.91
C LEU A 100 -4.16 0.65 -4.66
N VAL A 101 -4.24 1.52 -5.66
CA VAL A 101 -3.11 1.97 -6.49
C VAL A 101 -3.07 3.49 -6.55
N THR A 102 -1.86 4.06 -6.56
CA THR A 102 -1.60 5.45 -6.93
C THR A 102 -0.25 5.58 -7.60
N ASN A 103 -0.04 6.67 -8.33
CA ASN A 103 1.27 7.05 -8.85
C ASN A 103 1.82 8.20 -7.99
N LEU A 104 3.06 8.09 -7.51
CA LEU A 104 3.72 9.13 -6.72
C LEU A 104 3.85 10.45 -7.48
N SER A 105 4.05 10.38 -8.80
CA SER A 105 4.08 11.55 -9.67
C SER A 105 2.75 12.32 -9.75
N GLU A 106 1.63 11.72 -9.35
CA GLU A 106 0.32 12.37 -9.28
C GLU A 106 0.06 13.02 -7.92
N LEU A 107 0.82 12.65 -6.89
CA LEU A 107 0.71 13.20 -5.53
C LEU A 107 1.51 14.50 -5.33
N GLY A 108 2.40 14.85 -6.27
CA GLY A 108 3.27 16.02 -6.22
C GLY A 108 2.69 17.32 -6.79
N CYS A 109 1.47 17.31 -7.33
CA CYS A 109 0.86 18.48 -7.96
C CYS A 109 -0.25 19.07 -7.08
N ASP A 110 0.11 19.76 -6.00
CA ASP A 110 -0.71 20.82 -5.35
C ASP A 110 0.14 21.61 -4.32
N ALA A 111 1.37 21.96 -4.70
CA ALA A 111 2.21 22.90 -3.96
C ALA A 111 2.78 23.97 -4.88
N GLN A 112 1.90 24.83 -5.41
CA GLN A 112 2.27 26.14 -5.98
C GLN A 112 1.24 27.20 -5.60
#